data_AF-A0A4S2GXL2-F1
#
_entry.id   AF-A0A4S2GXL2-F1
#
_cell.length_a   1.000
_cell.length_b   1.000
_cell.length_c   1.000
_cell.angle_alpha   90.00
_cell.angle_beta   90.00
_cell.angle_gamma   90.00
#
_symmetry.space_group_name_H-M   'P 1'
#
loop_
_entity.id
_entity.type
_entity.pdbx_description
1 polymer ?
#
loop_
_entity_poly.entity_id
_entity_poly.type
_entity_poly.pdbx_seq_one_letter_code
_entity_poly.pdbx_strand_id
1 'polypeptide(L)'
;MTRTGMMAALLAGGLGALSPAGTAAAQIDTGGTALFWQTADRLAAGEALSEADWDAVFAHPGYAITEAAAQRRRAIVACMSAVFAPDGDVAATLAGFEGDWQAPVFPRICEHLQAVRARRAEIEAFAASPDMEALLDEAVAAAAAYLPAQTVADLPRPQAYLIVFEPQGLGRDGSIVTDALYTLDKPREENVQFIGHEFHHAYRETLRNVPAAPEAGVLLTQLDRLVHEGVASMIDKAGHIRAGTIPYQYPPEFTVWAAETPARLAAIDAALAELERSEEGYRAAARVVRDHSPSGGHMNGVYMAMAIEDGLGREALIAAQTGPLAFFTAYQAAATALDDGRFRFSEAAMANLQAISRVDP
;
A
#
# COMPACT_ATOMS: atom_id res chain seq x y z
N MET A 1 31.10 -79.37 -7.40
CA MET A 1 32.46 -78.97 -7.84
C MET A 1 32.23 -78.03 -9.01
N THR A 2 32.46 -76.72 -8.98
CA THR A 2 33.58 -75.91 -8.45
C THR A 2 33.08 -74.51 -8.10
N ARG A 3 33.74 -73.88 -7.13
CA ARG A 3 33.56 -72.51 -6.64
C ARG A 3 34.22 -71.48 -7.56
N THR A 4 33.57 -70.33 -7.70
CA THR A 4 34.16 -68.97 -7.81
C THR A 4 32.97 -68.01 -7.73
N GLY A 5 32.80 -67.10 -6.77
CA GLY A 5 33.76 -66.24 -6.09
C GLY A 5 33.58 -64.84 -6.65
N MET A 6 32.72 -64.01 -6.03
CA MET A 6 32.67 -62.58 -6.35
C MET A 6 32.35 -61.75 -5.10
N MET A 7 33.21 -60.75 -4.92
CA MET A 7 33.40 -59.88 -3.76
C MET A 7 32.21 -58.95 -3.48
N ALA A 8 31.97 -58.73 -2.20
CA ALA A 8 31.23 -57.58 -1.69
C ALA A 8 32.10 -56.32 -1.81
N ALA A 9 31.56 -55.26 -2.41
CA ALA A 9 32.09 -53.90 -2.33
C ALA A 9 31.04 -53.02 -1.64
N LEU A 10 31.37 -52.56 -0.43
CA LEU A 10 30.66 -51.50 0.29
C LEU A 10 30.95 -50.16 -0.41
N LEU A 11 29.90 -49.50 -0.90
CA LEU A 11 29.93 -48.09 -1.26
C LEU A 11 29.31 -47.29 -0.11
N ALA A 12 30.18 -46.68 0.70
CA ALA A 12 29.81 -45.61 1.62
C ALA A 12 29.60 -44.33 0.79
N GLY A 13 28.35 -44.01 0.47
CA GLY A 13 27.96 -42.73 -0.09
C GLY A 13 27.82 -41.69 1.02
N GLY A 14 28.73 -40.72 1.06
CA GLY A 14 28.64 -39.57 1.96
C GLY A 14 27.41 -38.72 1.63
N LEU A 15 26.54 -38.54 2.62
CA LEU A 15 25.50 -37.51 2.63
C LEU A 15 26.19 -36.15 2.75
N GLY A 16 26.44 -35.51 1.61
CA GLY A 16 26.73 -34.09 1.57
C GLY A 16 25.48 -33.32 2.00
N ALA A 17 25.52 -32.72 3.18
CA ALA A 17 24.54 -31.75 3.60
C ALA A 17 24.54 -30.59 2.60
N LEU A 18 23.44 -30.45 1.86
CA LEU A 18 23.16 -29.24 1.09
C LEU A 18 22.88 -28.13 2.11
N SER A 19 23.81 -27.19 2.26
CA SER A 19 23.53 -25.93 2.93
C SER A 19 22.37 -25.25 2.19
N PRO A 20 21.35 -24.73 2.89
CA PRO A 20 20.33 -23.93 2.23
C PRO A 20 21.03 -22.70 1.65
N ALA A 21 20.85 -22.48 0.35
CA ALA A 21 21.26 -21.24 -0.29
C ALA A 21 20.56 -20.10 0.46
N GLY A 22 21.33 -19.30 1.20
CA GLY A 22 20.82 -18.08 1.78
C GLY A 22 20.31 -17.20 0.64
N THR A 23 19.01 -16.97 0.60
CA THR A 23 18.41 -15.93 -0.21
C THR A 23 18.97 -14.62 0.30
N ALA A 24 19.89 -14.00 -0.45
CA ALA A 24 20.31 -12.64 -0.17
C ALA A 24 19.04 -11.77 -0.13
N ALA A 25 18.86 -11.01 0.95
CA ALA A 25 17.75 -10.07 1.04
C ALA A 25 17.79 -9.13 -0.17
N ALA A 26 16.65 -8.95 -0.83
CA ALA A 26 16.57 -8.19 -2.07
C ALA A 26 16.87 -6.71 -1.82
N GLN A 27 18.06 -6.23 -2.22
CA GLN A 27 18.49 -4.85 -2.00
C GLN A 27 17.49 -3.85 -2.59
N ILE A 28 17.43 -2.65 -2.02
CA ILE A 28 16.64 -1.57 -2.59
C ILE A 28 17.13 -1.22 -4.00
N ASP A 29 16.19 -1.10 -4.94
CA ASP A 29 16.46 -0.66 -6.30
C ASP A 29 16.29 0.87 -6.36
N THR A 30 17.38 1.57 -6.64
CA THR A 30 17.42 3.03 -6.83
C THR A 30 17.56 3.42 -8.31
N GLY A 31 17.51 2.47 -9.24
CA GLY A 31 17.64 2.66 -10.68
C GLY A 31 16.57 3.59 -11.24
N GLY A 32 15.35 3.56 -10.69
CA GLY A 32 14.28 4.48 -11.06
C GLY A 32 14.60 5.94 -10.73
N THR A 33 15.31 6.21 -9.63
CA THR A 33 15.78 7.58 -9.30
C THR A 33 16.86 8.04 -10.30
N ALA A 34 17.78 7.16 -10.70
CA ALA A 34 18.77 7.48 -11.72
C ALA A 34 18.13 7.76 -13.09
N LEU A 35 17.14 6.96 -13.47
CA LEU A 35 16.37 7.11 -14.71
C LEU A 35 15.57 8.42 -14.73
N PHE A 36 15.01 8.83 -13.59
CA PHE A 36 14.37 10.13 -13.43
C PHE A 36 15.35 11.27 -13.73
N TRP A 37 16.54 11.27 -13.12
CA TRP A 37 17.52 12.34 -13.34
C TRP A 37 18.05 12.38 -14.77
N GLN A 38 18.29 11.21 -15.39
CA GLN A 38 18.65 11.16 -16.81
C GLN A 38 17.58 11.81 -17.69
N THR A 39 16.31 11.56 -17.41
CA THR A 39 15.17 12.11 -18.15
C THR A 39 15.05 13.62 -17.90
N ALA A 40 15.23 14.05 -16.64
CA ALA A 40 15.20 15.45 -16.25
C ALA A 40 16.32 16.27 -16.92
N ASP A 41 17.52 15.70 -17.03
CA ASP A 41 18.68 16.33 -17.67
C ASP A 41 18.46 16.52 -19.17
N ARG A 42 17.85 15.53 -19.84
CA ARG A 42 17.47 15.63 -21.25
C ARG A 42 16.44 16.75 -21.48
N LEU A 43 15.39 16.79 -20.65
CA LEU A 43 14.39 17.87 -20.70
C LEU A 43 15.04 19.24 -20.46
N ALA A 44 15.90 19.37 -19.45
CA ALA A 44 16.61 20.61 -19.13
C ALA A 44 17.56 21.08 -20.24
N ALA A 45 18.08 20.15 -21.06
CA ALA A 45 18.86 20.46 -22.26
C ALA A 45 17.99 20.92 -23.45
N GLY A 46 16.66 20.97 -23.30
CA GLY A 46 15.71 21.31 -24.36
C GLY A 46 15.45 20.15 -25.33
N GLU A 47 15.76 18.90 -24.93
CA GLU A 47 15.49 17.73 -25.75
C GLU A 47 13.99 17.40 -25.75
N ALA A 48 13.41 17.24 -26.94
CA ALA A 48 12.05 16.76 -27.09
C ALA A 48 12.02 15.23 -26.92
N LEU A 49 11.49 14.76 -25.80
CA LEU A 49 11.34 13.33 -25.53
C LEU A 49 10.16 12.71 -26.29
N SER A 50 10.42 11.58 -26.94
CA SER A 50 9.42 10.81 -27.68
C SER A 50 8.57 9.92 -26.76
N GLU A 51 7.48 9.36 -27.28
CA GLU A 51 6.69 8.36 -26.54
C GLU A 51 7.52 7.14 -26.14
N ALA A 52 8.44 6.70 -27.02
CA ALA A 52 9.34 5.58 -26.74
C ALA A 52 10.35 5.89 -25.62
N ASP A 53 10.79 7.15 -25.48
CA ASP A 53 11.61 7.57 -24.35
C ASP A 53 10.85 7.42 -23.03
N TRP A 54 9.57 7.84 -23.03
CA TRP A 54 8.71 7.68 -21.86
C TRP A 54 8.36 6.21 -21.59
N ASP A 55 8.13 5.40 -22.62
CA ASP A 55 7.93 3.95 -22.45
C ASP A 55 9.14 3.30 -21.75
N ALA A 56 10.36 3.73 -22.07
CA ALA A 56 11.56 3.24 -21.38
C ALA A 56 11.58 3.61 -19.89
N VAL A 57 11.09 4.80 -19.51
CA VAL A 57 10.93 5.20 -18.11
C VAL A 57 9.93 4.29 -17.40
N PHE A 58 8.75 4.12 -17.98
CA PHE A 58 7.66 3.34 -17.39
C PHE A 58 7.83 1.82 -17.51
N ALA A 59 8.83 1.36 -18.27
CA ALA A 59 9.27 -0.04 -18.26
C ALA A 59 10.05 -0.41 -16.99
N HIS A 60 10.59 0.58 -16.25
CA HIS A 60 11.19 0.31 -14.95
C HIS A 60 10.13 -0.20 -13.96
N PRO A 61 10.37 -1.29 -13.21
CA PRO A 61 9.35 -1.92 -12.38
C PRO A 61 8.67 -0.97 -11.38
N GLY A 62 9.43 -0.09 -10.71
CA GLY A 62 8.85 0.91 -9.81
C GLY A 62 7.85 1.87 -10.50
N TYR A 63 8.13 2.31 -11.74
CA TYR A 63 7.20 3.16 -12.49
C TYR A 63 6.03 2.36 -13.07
N ALA A 64 6.24 1.10 -13.46
CA ALA A 64 5.15 0.23 -13.90
C ALA A 64 4.12 -0.02 -12.78
N ILE A 65 4.57 -0.18 -11.54
CA ILE A 65 3.70 -0.34 -10.36
C ILE A 65 2.88 0.93 -10.12
N THR A 66 3.49 2.11 -10.18
CA THR A 66 2.75 3.38 -9.99
C THR A 66 1.70 3.59 -11.08
N GLU A 67 2.01 3.22 -12.31
CA GLU A 67 1.06 3.30 -13.43
C GLU A 67 -0.11 2.33 -13.25
N ALA A 68 0.17 1.07 -12.91
CA ALA A 68 -0.84 0.06 -12.70
C ALA A 68 -1.76 0.36 -11.49
N ALA A 69 -1.27 1.09 -10.50
CA ALA A 69 -2.04 1.43 -9.29
C ALA A 69 -2.88 2.69 -9.45
N ALA A 70 -2.32 3.74 -10.06
CA ALA A 70 -2.88 5.08 -9.98
C ALA A 70 -2.92 5.83 -11.32
N GLN A 71 -2.49 5.20 -12.43
CA GLN A 71 -2.51 5.77 -13.78
C GLN A 71 -1.80 7.13 -13.85
N ARG A 72 -0.63 7.23 -13.20
CA ARG A 72 0.10 8.48 -12.98
C ARG A 72 0.97 8.92 -14.15
N ARG A 73 1.15 8.08 -15.17
CA ARG A 73 2.03 8.38 -16.31
C ARG A 73 1.74 9.74 -16.92
N ARG A 74 0.48 10.04 -17.21
CA ARG A 74 0.09 11.32 -17.82
C ARG A 74 0.48 12.51 -16.93
N ALA A 75 0.26 12.42 -15.62
CA ALA A 75 0.61 13.47 -14.67
C ALA A 75 2.11 13.65 -14.49
N ILE A 76 2.85 12.55 -14.33
CA ILE A 76 4.30 12.57 -14.18
C ILE A 76 4.94 13.16 -15.44
N VAL A 77 4.56 12.68 -16.63
CA VAL A 77 5.10 13.18 -17.92
C VAL A 77 4.84 14.67 -18.08
N ALA A 78 3.59 15.12 -17.85
CA ALA A 78 3.22 16.52 -18.02
C ALA A 78 3.94 17.44 -17.02
N CYS A 79 3.91 17.10 -15.73
CA CYS A 79 4.57 17.91 -14.70
C CYS A 79 6.09 17.90 -14.86
N MET A 80 6.70 16.77 -15.20
CA MET A 80 8.15 16.68 -15.42
C MET A 80 8.58 17.54 -16.62
N SER A 81 7.84 17.48 -17.72
CA SER A 81 8.09 18.34 -18.88
C SER A 81 7.96 19.83 -18.52
N ALA A 82 6.90 20.20 -17.80
CA ALA A 82 6.66 21.58 -17.40
C ALA A 82 7.68 22.13 -16.38
N VAL A 83 8.20 21.28 -15.49
CA VAL A 83 9.12 21.69 -14.42
C VAL A 83 10.58 21.72 -14.88
N PHE A 84 10.98 20.83 -15.79
CA PHE A 84 12.39 20.67 -16.16
C PHE A 84 12.75 21.25 -17.53
N ALA A 85 11.82 21.35 -18.49
CA ALA A 85 12.12 21.95 -19.79
C ALA A 85 12.38 23.47 -19.69
N PRO A 86 13.29 24.05 -20.49
CA PRO A 86 13.59 25.49 -20.48
C PRO A 86 12.39 26.40 -20.77
N ASP A 87 11.46 25.92 -21.58
CA ASP A 87 10.21 26.59 -21.99
C ASP A 87 8.98 25.99 -21.31
N GLY A 88 9.18 25.17 -20.28
CA GLY A 88 8.10 24.57 -19.50
C GLY A 88 7.24 25.62 -18.79
N ASP A 89 5.93 25.45 -18.85
CA ASP A 89 4.95 26.31 -18.18
C ASP A 89 4.01 25.45 -17.31
N VAL A 90 4.26 25.48 -15.99
CA VAL A 90 3.45 24.75 -15.02
C VAL A 90 2.02 25.28 -14.98
N ALA A 91 1.81 26.60 -15.08
CA ALA A 91 0.46 27.17 -15.00
C ALA A 91 -0.38 26.77 -16.22
N ALA A 92 0.19 26.86 -17.43
CA ALA A 92 -0.47 26.39 -18.64
C ALA A 92 -0.73 24.88 -18.60
N THR A 93 0.21 24.10 -18.06
CA THR A 93 0.05 22.65 -17.87
C THR A 93 -1.14 22.35 -16.97
N LEU A 94 -1.23 22.99 -15.80
CA LEU A 94 -2.32 22.78 -14.85
C LEU A 94 -3.68 23.19 -15.42
N ALA A 95 -3.75 24.29 -16.17
CA ALA A 95 -4.98 24.72 -16.85
C ALA A 95 -5.48 23.67 -17.86
N GLY A 96 -4.57 22.93 -18.50
CA GLY A 96 -4.90 21.82 -19.41
C GLY A 96 -5.53 20.60 -18.74
N PHE A 97 -5.56 20.54 -17.41
CA PHE A 97 -6.17 19.47 -16.63
C PHE A 97 -7.45 19.89 -15.89
N GLU A 98 -7.94 21.10 -16.09
CA GLU A 98 -9.23 21.52 -15.54
C GLU A 98 -10.36 20.58 -16.00
N GLY A 99 -11.13 20.05 -15.04
CA GLY A 99 -12.22 19.10 -15.32
C GLY A 99 -11.77 17.65 -15.51
N ASP A 100 -10.47 17.34 -15.43
CA ASP A 100 -9.96 15.97 -15.38
C ASP A 100 -10.26 15.33 -14.00
N TRP A 101 -10.50 14.02 -13.96
CA TRP A 101 -10.73 13.31 -12.69
C TRP A 101 -9.45 13.26 -11.83
N GLN A 102 -8.27 13.37 -12.44
CA GLN A 102 -6.99 13.50 -11.74
C GLN A 102 -6.64 14.96 -11.40
N ALA A 103 -7.45 15.95 -11.80
CA ALA A 103 -7.20 17.38 -11.55
C ALA A 103 -6.75 17.71 -10.11
N PRO A 104 -7.28 17.08 -9.04
CA PRO A 104 -6.84 17.36 -7.67
C PRO A 104 -5.40 16.94 -7.36
N VAL A 105 -4.81 16.03 -8.15
CA VAL A 105 -3.49 15.45 -7.89
C VAL A 105 -2.39 16.15 -8.69
N PHE A 106 -2.67 16.66 -9.90
CA PHE A 106 -1.65 17.30 -10.74
C PHE A 106 -0.91 18.46 -10.07
N PRO A 107 -1.59 19.43 -9.41
CA PRO A 107 -0.89 20.52 -8.73
C PRO A 107 0.14 19.99 -7.71
N ARG A 108 -0.25 18.99 -6.92
CA ARG A 108 0.62 18.38 -5.92
C ARG A 108 1.85 17.71 -6.55
N ILE A 109 1.68 17.01 -7.67
CA ILE A 109 2.81 16.39 -8.40
C ILE A 109 3.74 17.46 -8.95
N CYS A 110 3.21 18.50 -9.60
CA CYS A 110 4.00 19.58 -10.15
C CYS A 110 4.78 20.34 -9.06
N GLU A 111 4.13 20.69 -7.95
CA GLU A 111 4.77 21.31 -6.77
C GLU A 111 5.86 20.41 -6.17
N HIS A 112 5.57 19.11 -6.03
CA HIS A 112 6.54 18.12 -5.56
C HIS A 112 7.76 18.05 -6.48
N LEU A 113 7.56 17.99 -7.80
CA LEU A 113 8.66 17.95 -8.77
C LEU A 113 9.48 19.24 -8.80
N GLN A 114 8.90 20.39 -8.50
CA GLN A 114 9.65 21.64 -8.29
C GLN A 114 10.56 21.54 -7.07
N ALA A 115 10.07 20.98 -5.95
CA ALA A 115 10.88 20.74 -4.76
C ALA A 115 12.00 19.71 -5.02
N VAL A 116 11.68 18.62 -5.73
CA VAL A 116 12.65 17.62 -6.21
C VAL A 116 13.77 18.29 -7.00
N ARG A 117 13.43 19.12 -8.00
CA ARG A 117 14.41 19.84 -8.82
C ARG A 117 15.37 20.67 -7.96
N ALA A 118 14.84 21.37 -6.96
CA ALA A 118 15.64 22.19 -6.05
C ALA A 118 16.57 21.38 -5.13
N ARG A 119 16.26 20.10 -4.90
CA ARG A 119 16.92 19.24 -3.89
C ARG A 119 17.61 18.00 -4.47
N ARG A 120 17.94 18.03 -5.75
CA ARG A 120 18.60 16.92 -6.46
C ARG A 120 19.78 16.32 -5.68
N ALA A 121 20.71 17.15 -5.20
CA ALA A 121 21.92 16.67 -4.53
C ALA A 121 21.61 15.91 -3.23
N GLU A 122 20.59 16.33 -2.48
CA GLU A 122 20.15 15.64 -1.27
C GLU A 122 19.52 14.27 -1.61
N ILE A 123 18.69 14.24 -2.66
CA ILE A 123 18.02 13.01 -3.13
C ILE A 123 19.05 12.00 -3.66
N GLU A 124 20.04 12.44 -4.46
CA GLU A 124 21.11 11.58 -4.96
C GLU A 124 21.96 11.02 -3.82
N ALA A 125 22.31 11.86 -2.83
CA ALA A 125 23.04 11.41 -1.65
C ALA A 125 22.23 10.41 -0.80
N PHE A 126 20.93 10.64 -0.66
CA PHE A 126 20.02 9.75 0.06
C PHE A 126 19.87 8.39 -0.65
N ALA A 127 19.68 8.38 -1.97
CA ALA A 127 19.61 7.15 -2.75
C ALA A 127 20.91 6.33 -2.71
N ALA A 128 22.06 6.99 -2.54
CA ALA A 128 23.36 6.33 -2.38
C ALA A 128 23.66 5.89 -0.92
N SER A 129 22.76 6.17 0.03
CA SER A 129 23.01 5.91 1.45
C SER A 129 23.05 4.41 1.77
N PRO A 130 24.08 3.92 2.48
CA PRO A 130 24.14 2.51 2.90
C PRO A 130 23.12 2.19 4.01
N ASP A 131 22.55 3.20 4.68
CA ASP A 131 21.62 3.01 5.79
C ASP A 131 20.21 2.57 5.36
N MET A 132 19.96 2.55 4.04
CA MET A 132 18.67 2.19 3.48
C MET A 132 18.33 0.72 3.74
N GLU A 133 19.30 -0.19 3.68
CA GLU A 133 19.04 -1.61 3.97
C GLU A 133 18.62 -1.82 5.42
N ALA A 134 19.30 -1.17 6.37
CA ALA A 134 18.92 -1.21 7.77
C ALA A 134 17.52 -0.60 8.00
N LEU A 135 17.18 0.47 7.27
CA LEU A 135 15.85 1.05 7.31
C LEU A 135 14.78 0.06 6.82
N LEU A 136 15.04 -0.67 5.73
CA LEU A 136 14.13 -1.69 5.22
C LEU A 136 13.95 -2.86 6.19
N ASP A 137 15.02 -3.32 6.85
CA ASP A 137 14.93 -4.40 7.84
C ASP A 137 14.11 -3.99 9.07
N GLU A 138 14.29 -2.75 9.55
CA GLU A 138 13.46 -2.18 10.62
C GLU A 138 11.98 -2.06 10.19
N ALA A 139 11.73 -1.64 8.95
CA ALA A 139 10.39 -1.53 8.39
C ALA A 139 9.69 -2.89 8.23
N VAL A 140 10.43 -3.93 7.80
CA VAL A 140 9.93 -5.31 7.76
C VAL A 140 9.55 -5.80 9.16
N ALA A 141 10.38 -5.50 10.17
CA ALA A 141 10.06 -5.84 11.56
C ALA A 141 8.80 -5.11 12.06
N ALA A 142 8.62 -3.84 11.67
CA ALA A 142 7.40 -3.08 11.98
C ALA A 142 6.15 -3.71 11.32
N ALA A 143 6.26 -4.12 10.04
CA ALA A 143 5.18 -4.83 9.34
C ALA A 143 4.85 -6.18 9.98
N ALA A 144 5.88 -6.95 10.38
CA ALA A 144 5.74 -8.26 11.01
C ALA A 144 4.88 -8.24 12.27
N ALA A 145 4.87 -7.11 13.00
CA ALA A 145 4.06 -6.95 14.21
C ALA A 145 2.54 -7.06 13.96
N TYR A 146 2.09 -6.87 12.72
CA TYR A 146 0.67 -6.92 12.32
C TYR A 146 0.38 -8.01 11.27
N LEU A 147 1.29 -8.96 11.10
CA LEU A 147 1.13 -10.13 10.21
C LEU A 147 1.03 -11.42 11.05
N PRO A 148 0.44 -12.50 10.50
CA PRO A 148 0.49 -13.81 11.14
C PRO A 148 1.93 -14.22 11.43
N ALA A 149 2.13 -14.95 12.54
CA ALA A 149 3.44 -15.48 12.89
C ALA A 149 4.05 -16.26 11.71
N GLN A 150 5.37 -16.16 11.55
CA GLN A 150 6.14 -16.75 10.45
C GLN A 150 5.92 -16.16 9.06
N THR A 151 4.97 -15.24 8.82
CA THR A 151 4.75 -14.64 7.47
C THR A 151 6.04 -14.12 6.85
N VAL A 152 6.81 -13.32 7.61
CA VAL A 152 8.10 -12.74 7.15
C VAL A 152 9.24 -13.77 7.10
N ALA A 153 9.12 -14.90 7.79
CA ALA A 153 10.09 -15.99 7.72
C ALA A 153 9.82 -16.93 6.53
N ASP A 154 8.56 -17.12 6.18
CA ASP A 154 8.10 -18.05 5.13
C ASP A 154 8.06 -17.40 3.75
N LEU A 155 7.93 -16.07 3.68
CA LEU A 155 7.88 -15.32 2.44
C LEU A 155 9.16 -14.50 2.23
N PRO A 156 9.61 -14.34 0.98
CA PRO A 156 10.72 -13.44 0.69
C PRO A 156 10.34 -12.00 1.02
N ARG A 157 11.34 -11.19 1.39
CA ARG A 157 11.17 -9.73 1.53
C ARG A 157 10.66 -9.16 0.20
N PRO A 158 9.56 -8.37 0.19
CA PRO A 158 9.11 -7.67 -1.00
C PRO A 158 10.22 -6.81 -1.61
N GLN A 159 10.29 -6.74 -2.93
CA GLN A 159 11.27 -5.91 -3.61
C GLN A 159 10.96 -4.43 -3.38
N ALA A 160 11.94 -3.66 -2.91
CA ALA A 160 11.77 -2.23 -2.68
C ALA A 160 12.33 -1.41 -3.85
N TYR A 161 11.59 -0.40 -4.29
CA TYR A 161 12.01 0.56 -5.31
C TYR A 161 11.94 1.99 -4.75
N LEU A 162 13.03 2.74 -4.88
CA LEU A 162 13.10 4.17 -4.59
C LEU A 162 13.09 4.94 -5.91
N ILE A 163 12.00 5.66 -6.18
CA ILE A 163 11.82 6.41 -7.43
C ILE A 163 11.35 7.83 -7.10
N VAL A 164 11.26 8.70 -8.11
CA VAL A 164 10.66 10.03 -7.96
C VAL A 164 9.36 10.08 -8.75
N PHE A 165 8.25 10.42 -8.10
CA PHE A 165 6.94 10.50 -8.76
C PHE A 165 5.99 11.47 -8.04
N GLU A 166 5.40 11.08 -6.92
CA GLU A 166 4.49 11.87 -6.10
C GLU A 166 4.72 11.54 -4.62
N PRO A 167 4.38 12.43 -3.67
CA PRO A 167 4.74 12.26 -2.25
C PRO A 167 3.89 11.18 -1.57
N GLN A 168 4.14 9.91 -1.89
CA GLN A 168 3.45 8.73 -1.37
C GLN A 168 4.29 7.44 -1.48
N GLY A 169 3.72 6.34 -0.97
CA GLY A 169 4.20 4.97 -1.15
C GLY A 169 3.13 4.08 -1.76
N LEU A 170 3.54 2.91 -2.24
CA LEU A 170 2.66 1.85 -2.73
C LEU A 170 3.25 0.49 -2.37
N GLY A 171 2.48 -0.38 -1.72
CA GLY A 171 2.81 -1.80 -1.52
C GLY A 171 1.86 -2.70 -2.30
N ARG A 172 2.37 -3.41 -3.30
CA ARG A 172 1.59 -4.36 -4.11
C ARG A 172 2.45 -5.28 -4.96
N ASP A 173 1.85 -6.37 -5.44
CA ASP A 173 2.44 -7.37 -6.33
C ASP A 173 3.82 -7.86 -5.82
N GLY A 174 3.92 -8.12 -4.50
CA GLY A 174 5.16 -8.55 -3.85
C GLY A 174 6.29 -7.50 -3.88
N SER A 175 5.95 -6.23 -4.06
CA SER A 175 6.89 -5.11 -4.14
C SER A 175 6.40 -3.91 -3.34
N ILE A 176 7.32 -3.00 -3.00
CA ILE A 176 7.00 -1.67 -2.49
C ILE A 176 7.69 -0.60 -3.32
N VAL A 177 7.04 0.54 -3.49
CA VAL A 177 7.57 1.73 -4.16
C VAL A 177 7.42 2.92 -3.22
N THR A 178 8.49 3.68 -3.02
CA THR A 178 8.46 4.90 -2.21
C THR A 178 9.08 6.06 -2.97
N ASP A 179 8.52 7.26 -2.80
CA ASP A 179 9.07 8.47 -3.40
C ASP A 179 10.33 8.95 -2.66
N ALA A 180 11.38 9.28 -3.41
CA ALA A 180 12.69 9.57 -2.85
C ALA A 180 12.71 10.84 -1.99
N LEU A 181 12.09 11.92 -2.44
CA LEU A 181 12.04 13.17 -1.65
C LEU A 181 11.11 12.99 -0.44
N TYR A 182 10.01 12.29 -0.64
CA TYR A 182 9.05 12.03 0.43
C TYR A 182 9.63 11.21 1.57
N THR A 183 10.44 10.19 1.27
CA THR A 183 11.15 9.39 2.26
C THR A 183 12.31 10.19 2.87
N LEU A 184 13.05 10.96 2.08
CA LEU A 184 14.13 11.83 2.58
C LEU A 184 13.64 12.81 3.67
N ASP A 185 12.45 13.38 3.50
CA ASP A 185 11.94 14.44 4.40
C ASP A 185 11.43 13.93 5.75
N LYS A 186 11.35 12.62 5.94
CA LYS A 186 10.82 12.04 7.18
C LYS A 186 11.93 11.74 8.18
N PRO A 187 11.65 11.93 9.48
CA PRO A 187 12.45 11.31 10.53
C PRO A 187 12.57 9.79 10.31
N ARG A 188 13.71 9.20 10.68
CA ARG A 188 13.95 7.76 10.50
C ARG A 188 12.83 6.89 11.07
N GLU A 189 12.35 7.20 12.28
CA GLU A 189 11.28 6.44 12.93
C GLU A 189 9.98 6.46 12.13
N GLU A 190 9.58 7.63 11.61
CA GLU A 190 8.41 7.75 10.74
C GLU A 190 8.62 7.06 9.39
N ASN A 191 9.86 7.05 8.86
CA ASN A 191 10.20 6.26 7.68
C ASN A 191 10.05 4.76 7.93
N VAL A 192 10.52 4.25 9.07
CA VAL A 192 10.36 2.82 9.43
C VAL A 192 8.87 2.46 9.45
N GLN A 193 8.04 3.31 10.06
CA GLN A 193 6.61 3.07 10.15
C GLN A 193 5.91 3.17 8.79
N PHE A 194 6.20 4.20 8.01
CA PHE A 194 5.64 4.41 6.67
C PHE A 194 6.05 3.30 5.69
N ILE A 195 7.32 2.90 5.66
CA ILE A 195 7.76 1.79 4.80
C ILE A 195 7.19 0.47 5.32
N GLY A 196 7.07 0.31 6.64
CA GLY A 196 6.42 -0.86 7.25
C GLY A 196 4.95 -0.99 6.86
N HIS A 197 4.25 0.13 6.70
CA HIS A 197 2.89 0.19 6.15
C HIS A 197 2.84 -0.41 4.73
N GLU A 198 3.73 0.01 3.83
CA GLU A 198 3.77 -0.51 2.46
C GLU A 198 4.21 -1.99 2.42
N PHE A 199 5.16 -2.40 3.27
CA PHE A 199 5.52 -3.82 3.38
C PHE A 199 4.34 -4.67 3.86
N HIS A 200 3.54 -4.16 4.81
CA HIS A 200 2.34 -4.86 5.26
C HIS A 200 1.38 -5.12 4.11
N HIS A 201 1.13 -4.12 3.25
CA HIS A 201 0.32 -4.32 2.05
C HIS A 201 0.85 -5.44 1.15
N ALA A 202 2.13 -5.42 0.82
CA ALA A 202 2.76 -6.41 -0.05
C ALA A 202 2.71 -7.84 0.55
N TYR A 203 2.90 -8.01 1.86
CA TYR A 203 2.74 -9.31 2.51
C TYR A 203 1.28 -9.73 2.61
N ARG A 204 0.36 -8.80 2.90
CA ARG A 204 -1.06 -9.11 3.08
C ARG A 204 -1.69 -9.69 1.82
N GLU A 205 -1.22 -9.34 0.63
CA GLU A 205 -1.73 -9.88 -0.63
C GLU A 205 -1.75 -11.41 -0.66
N THR A 206 -0.75 -12.07 -0.06
CA THR A 206 -0.70 -13.55 0.00
C THR A 206 -1.65 -14.14 1.02
N LEU A 207 -2.18 -13.33 1.94
CA LEU A 207 -3.09 -13.73 3.02
C LEU A 207 -4.56 -13.47 2.66
N ARG A 208 -4.79 -12.73 1.58
CA ARG A 208 -6.11 -12.26 1.19
C ARG A 208 -6.98 -13.41 0.72
N ASN A 209 -8.11 -13.59 1.40
CA ASN A 209 -9.19 -14.47 0.97
C ASN A 209 -10.42 -13.63 0.64
N VAL A 210 -10.42 -12.99 -0.53
CA VAL A 210 -11.62 -12.29 -1.02
C VAL A 210 -12.41 -13.27 -1.90
N PRO A 211 -13.63 -13.63 -1.48
CA PRO A 211 -14.55 -14.45 -2.26
C PRO A 211 -14.68 -13.98 -3.70
N ALA A 212 -14.62 -14.92 -4.64
CA ALA A 212 -14.99 -14.68 -6.03
C ALA A 212 -16.51 -14.72 -6.18
N ALA A 213 -17.24 -13.81 -5.52
CA ALA A 213 -18.62 -13.50 -5.88
C ALA A 213 -18.55 -12.46 -7.02
N PRO A 214 -18.64 -12.86 -8.31
CA PRO A 214 -18.28 -11.97 -9.41
C PRO A 214 -19.20 -10.74 -9.46
N GLU A 215 -20.49 -10.89 -9.13
CA GLU A 215 -21.42 -9.77 -9.11
C GLU A 215 -21.15 -8.79 -7.96
N ALA A 216 -20.80 -9.28 -6.77
CA ALA A 216 -20.52 -8.46 -5.59
C ALA A 216 -19.07 -7.94 -5.52
N GLY A 217 -18.21 -8.37 -6.45
CA GLY A 217 -16.77 -8.13 -6.40
C GLY A 217 -16.38 -6.64 -6.30
N VAL A 218 -17.15 -5.74 -6.91
CA VAL A 218 -16.91 -4.29 -6.82
C VAL A 218 -17.12 -3.76 -5.40
N LEU A 219 -18.17 -4.20 -4.71
CA LEU A 219 -18.47 -3.81 -3.33
C LEU A 219 -17.46 -4.45 -2.36
N LEU A 220 -17.21 -5.76 -2.51
CA LEU A 220 -16.23 -6.47 -1.69
C LEU A 220 -14.83 -5.87 -1.82
N THR A 221 -14.45 -5.39 -3.01
CA THR A 221 -13.19 -4.68 -3.21
C THR A 221 -13.13 -3.38 -2.43
N GLN A 222 -14.20 -2.57 -2.42
CA GLN A 222 -14.20 -1.33 -1.63
C GLN A 222 -14.20 -1.59 -0.12
N LEU A 223 -14.90 -2.63 0.35
CA LEU A 223 -14.86 -3.02 1.75
C LEU A 223 -13.48 -3.57 2.15
N ASP A 224 -12.83 -4.32 1.26
CA ASP A 224 -11.49 -4.85 1.51
C ASP A 224 -10.43 -3.76 1.60
N ARG A 225 -10.62 -2.60 0.96
CA ARG A 225 -9.75 -1.44 1.16
C ARG A 225 -9.74 -0.97 2.62
N LEU A 226 -10.87 -1.01 3.33
CA LEU A 226 -10.92 -0.67 4.75
C LEU A 226 -10.06 -1.63 5.59
N VAL A 227 -10.01 -2.90 5.21
CA VAL A 227 -9.17 -3.91 5.86
C VAL A 227 -7.70 -3.68 5.52
N HIS A 228 -7.41 -3.52 4.22
CA HIS A 228 -6.08 -3.30 3.66
C HIS A 228 -5.41 -2.10 4.32
N GLU A 229 -6.09 -0.96 4.30
CA GLU A 229 -5.58 0.27 4.88
C GLU A 229 -5.63 0.26 6.41
N GLY A 230 -6.67 -0.33 6.99
CA GLY A 230 -6.89 -0.25 8.43
C GLY A 230 -5.80 -0.92 9.26
N VAL A 231 -5.41 -2.13 8.87
CA VAL A 231 -4.37 -2.89 9.59
C VAL A 231 -2.99 -2.28 9.36
N ALA A 232 -2.65 -1.91 8.13
CA ALA A 232 -1.39 -1.23 7.82
C ALA A 232 -1.28 0.12 8.56
N SER A 233 -2.38 0.86 8.67
CA SER A 233 -2.45 2.13 9.41
C SER A 233 -2.20 2.00 10.91
N MET A 234 -2.25 0.79 11.48
CA MET A 234 -1.85 0.57 12.86
C MET A 234 -0.35 0.81 13.07
N ILE A 235 0.46 0.67 12.02
CA ILE A 235 1.92 0.82 12.06
C ILE A 235 2.32 2.29 12.13
N ASP A 236 1.65 3.18 11.40
CA ASP A 236 2.13 4.54 11.17
C ASP A 236 1.12 5.66 11.53
N LYS A 237 -0.15 5.33 11.81
CA LYS A 237 -1.19 6.34 12.10
C LYS A 237 -1.85 6.17 13.47
N ALA A 238 -2.01 4.94 13.96
CA ALA A 238 -2.71 4.68 15.22
C ALA A 238 -2.08 5.41 16.43
N GLY A 239 -0.75 5.49 16.51
CA GLY A 239 -0.05 6.25 17.55
C GLY A 239 -0.43 7.73 17.54
N HIS A 240 -0.46 8.35 16.36
CA HIS A 240 -0.84 9.74 16.20
C HIS A 240 -2.30 10.00 16.57
N ILE A 241 -3.22 9.13 16.12
CA ILE A 241 -4.65 9.24 16.43
C ILE A 241 -4.89 9.13 17.94
N ARG A 242 -4.29 8.14 18.60
CA ARG A 242 -4.39 7.96 20.07
C ARG A 242 -3.83 9.17 20.83
N ALA A 243 -2.76 9.79 20.32
CA ALA A 243 -2.15 10.98 20.91
C ALA A 243 -2.86 12.30 20.55
N GLY A 244 -3.84 12.29 19.64
CA GLY A 244 -4.46 13.51 19.12
C GLY A 244 -3.48 14.39 18.33
N THR A 245 -2.52 13.78 17.64
CA THR A 245 -1.51 14.46 16.82
C THR A 245 -1.73 14.15 15.33
N ILE A 246 -1.05 14.89 14.47
CA ILE A 246 -1.10 14.71 13.01
C ILE A 246 0.22 14.07 12.58
N PRO A 247 0.22 12.92 11.88
CA PRO A 247 1.44 12.39 11.28
C PRO A 247 2.03 13.42 10.32
N TYR A 248 3.37 13.50 10.19
CA TYR A 248 4.07 14.52 9.39
C TYR A 248 3.48 14.72 7.97
N GLN A 249 2.97 13.65 7.41
CA GLN A 249 2.54 13.49 6.03
C GLN A 249 1.12 13.97 5.75
N TYR A 250 0.35 14.17 6.80
CA TYR A 250 -1.08 14.38 6.67
C TYR A 250 -1.44 15.85 6.82
N PRO A 251 -2.44 16.31 6.05
CA PRO A 251 -2.87 17.69 6.15
C PRO A 251 -3.68 17.88 7.46
N PRO A 252 -3.91 19.13 7.90
CA PRO A 252 -4.64 19.42 9.14
C PRO A 252 -6.01 18.73 9.26
N GLU A 253 -6.66 18.46 8.13
CA GLU A 253 -7.94 17.78 8.00
C GLU A 253 -7.90 16.32 8.47
N PHE A 254 -6.74 15.71 8.67
CA PHE A 254 -6.60 14.36 9.21
C PHE A 254 -7.39 14.14 10.50
N THR A 255 -7.31 15.09 11.42
CA THR A 255 -8.03 15.02 12.70
C THR A 255 -9.55 15.12 12.50
N VAL A 256 -9.99 15.92 11.53
CA VAL A 256 -11.40 16.04 11.13
C VAL A 256 -11.88 14.72 10.54
N TRP A 257 -11.09 14.11 9.64
CA TRP A 257 -11.44 12.83 9.04
C TRP A 257 -11.55 11.71 10.08
N ALA A 258 -10.65 11.68 11.07
CA ALA A 258 -10.73 10.74 12.18
C ALA A 258 -12.03 10.96 12.99
N ALA A 259 -12.35 12.21 13.33
CA ALA A 259 -13.55 12.56 14.10
C ALA A 259 -14.87 12.25 13.36
N GLU A 260 -14.89 12.36 12.03
CA GLU A 260 -16.07 12.08 11.20
C GLU A 260 -16.29 10.58 10.92
N THR A 261 -15.35 9.72 11.31
CA THR A 261 -15.40 8.28 11.02
C THR A 261 -16.72 7.62 11.45
N PRO A 262 -17.29 7.85 12.65
CA PRO A 262 -18.58 7.26 13.02
C PRO A 262 -19.72 7.60 12.07
N ALA A 263 -19.81 8.85 11.59
CA ALA A 263 -20.84 9.27 10.66
C ALA A 263 -20.65 8.62 9.27
N ARG A 264 -19.40 8.44 8.84
CA ARG A 264 -19.06 7.74 7.59
C ARG A 264 -19.39 6.26 7.66
N LEU A 265 -19.08 5.60 8.79
CA LEU A 265 -19.46 4.22 9.02
C LEU A 265 -20.98 4.04 9.06
N ALA A 266 -21.73 5.02 9.58
CA ALA A 266 -23.20 5.01 9.54
C ALA A 266 -23.75 5.08 8.09
N ALA A 267 -23.13 5.86 7.20
CA ALA A 267 -23.50 5.89 5.79
C ALA A 267 -23.20 4.56 5.08
N ILE A 268 -22.06 3.93 5.41
CA ILE A 268 -21.69 2.60 4.90
C ILE A 268 -22.68 1.53 5.42
N ASP A 269 -23.03 1.58 6.70
CA ASP A 269 -24.02 0.70 7.31
C ASP A 269 -25.37 0.78 6.60
N ALA A 270 -25.89 2.00 6.37
CA ALA A 270 -27.15 2.19 5.66
C ALA A 270 -27.13 1.57 4.25
N ALA A 271 -26.04 1.78 3.48
CA ALA A 271 -25.89 1.19 2.15
C ALA A 271 -25.80 -0.34 2.17
N LEU A 272 -25.22 -0.93 3.22
CA LEU A 272 -25.18 -2.38 3.39
C LEU A 272 -26.52 -2.94 3.89
N ALA A 273 -27.23 -2.22 4.77
CA ALA A 273 -28.52 -2.63 5.29
C ALA A 273 -29.60 -2.65 4.20
N GLU A 274 -29.59 -1.67 3.30
CA GLU A 274 -30.52 -1.52 2.17
C GLU A 274 -30.02 -2.18 0.89
N LEU A 275 -28.99 -3.03 0.97
CA LEU A 275 -28.33 -3.60 -0.20
C LEU A 275 -29.28 -4.42 -1.09
N GLU A 276 -29.53 -3.90 -2.28
CA GLU A 276 -30.14 -4.68 -3.36
C GLU A 276 -29.10 -5.64 -3.95
N ARG A 277 -29.42 -6.93 -3.99
CA ARG A 277 -28.51 -7.98 -4.51
C ARG A 277 -28.59 -8.10 -6.02
N SER A 278 -28.27 -7.01 -6.68
CA SER A 278 -28.16 -6.86 -8.13
C SER A 278 -26.83 -6.17 -8.47
N GLU A 279 -26.38 -6.28 -9.72
CA GLU A 279 -25.15 -5.61 -10.15
C GLU A 279 -25.20 -4.09 -9.89
N GLU A 280 -26.35 -3.47 -10.18
CA GLU A 280 -26.57 -2.04 -9.94
C GLU A 280 -26.53 -1.71 -8.43
N GLY A 281 -27.19 -2.53 -7.60
CA GLY A 281 -27.14 -2.39 -6.14
C GLY A 281 -25.73 -2.50 -5.56
N TYR A 282 -24.93 -3.47 -6.02
CA TYR A 282 -23.52 -3.60 -5.61
C TYR A 282 -22.68 -2.40 -6.04
N ARG A 283 -22.85 -1.89 -7.26
CA ARG A 283 -22.13 -0.69 -7.74
C ARG A 283 -22.54 0.57 -6.97
N ALA A 284 -23.83 0.71 -6.64
CA ALA A 284 -24.34 1.83 -5.84
C ALA A 284 -23.75 1.80 -4.42
N ALA A 285 -23.80 0.65 -3.75
CA ALA A 285 -23.20 0.49 -2.42
C ALA A 285 -21.68 0.70 -2.45
N ALA A 286 -20.98 0.17 -3.46
CA ALA A 286 -19.54 0.37 -3.63
C ALA A 286 -19.17 1.86 -3.77
N ARG A 287 -20.00 2.62 -4.50
CA ARG A 287 -19.86 4.08 -4.62
C ARG A 287 -19.99 4.76 -3.26
N VAL A 288 -21.00 4.39 -2.46
CA VAL A 288 -21.16 4.93 -1.09
C VAL A 288 -19.95 4.61 -0.22
N VAL A 289 -19.46 3.36 -0.23
CA VAL A 289 -18.27 2.98 0.54
C VAL A 289 -17.07 3.82 0.14
N ARG A 290 -16.81 3.96 -1.16
CA ARG A 290 -15.69 4.77 -1.66
C ARG A 290 -15.82 6.24 -1.27
N ASP A 291 -16.98 6.84 -1.48
CA ASP A 291 -17.21 8.27 -1.27
C ASP A 291 -17.15 8.63 0.24
N HIS A 292 -17.41 7.67 1.12
CA HIS A 292 -17.28 7.82 2.58
C HIS A 292 -15.95 7.28 3.15
N SER A 293 -15.01 6.88 2.30
CA SER A 293 -13.69 6.34 2.70
C SER A 293 -12.56 7.22 2.16
N PRO A 294 -12.36 8.44 2.73
CA PRO A 294 -11.33 9.33 2.23
C PRO A 294 -9.93 8.74 2.46
N SER A 295 -9.01 9.21 1.62
CA SER A 295 -7.63 8.70 1.58
C SER A 295 -7.61 7.17 1.48
N GLY A 296 -8.37 6.60 0.54
CA GLY A 296 -8.36 5.16 0.27
C GLY A 296 -8.99 4.28 1.37
N GLY A 297 -9.44 4.86 2.49
CA GLY A 297 -10.00 4.12 3.62
C GLY A 297 -9.14 4.09 4.88
N HIS A 298 -7.96 4.73 4.91
CA HIS A 298 -7.09 4.71 6.11
C HIS A 298 -7.84 5.08 7.39
N MET A 299 -8.62 6.17 7.40
CA MET A 299 -9.24 6.68 8.63
C MET A 299 -10.33 5.76 9.16
N ASN A 300 -11.22 5.30 8.28
CA ASN A 300 -12.26 4.35 8.65
C ASN A 300 -11.65 3.01 9.06
N GLY A 301 -10.68 2.53 8.29
CA GLY A 301 -9.98 1.27 8.54
C GLY A 301 -9.24 1.27 9.87
N VAL A 302 -8.43 2.30 10.15
CA VAL A 302 -7.63 2.36 11.37
C VAL A 302 -8.50 2.53 12.60
N TYR A 303 -9.60 3.28 12.51
CA TYR A 303 -10.60 3.36 13.58
C TYR A 303 -11.18 1.99 13.93
N MET A 304 -11.52 1.19 12.91
CA MET A 304 -12.00 -0.18 13.12
C MET A 304 -10.88 -1.10 13.65
N ALA A 305 -9.67 -0.99 13.12
CA ALA A 305 -8.53 -1.81 13.54
C ALA A 305 -8.11 -1.53 15.00
N MET A 306 -8.06 -0.25 15.40
CA MET A 306 -7.85 0.16 16.78
C MET A 306 -8.91 -0.44 17.69
N ALA A 307 -10.18 -0.45 17.26
CA ALA A 307 -11.22 -1.07 18.06
C ALA A 307 -11.01 -2.56 18.27
N ILE A 308 -10.65 -3.29 17.23
CA ILE A 308 -10.35 -4.72 17.34
C ILE A 308 -9.15 -4.95 18.27
N GLU A 309 -8.07 -4.19 18.11
CA GLU A 309 -6.89 -4.32 18.97
C GLU A 309 -7.20 -4.00 20.44
N ASP A 310 -7.91 -2.90 20.71
CA ASP A 310 -8.23 -2.45 22.06
C ASP A 310 -9.23 -3.39 22.75
N GLY A 311 -10.19 -3.97 22.01
CA GLY A 311 -11.28 -4.77 22.57
C GLY A 311 -11.02 -6.28 22.59
N LEU A 312 -10.30 -6.80 21.60
CA LEU A 312 -10.08 -8.25 21.39
C LEU A 312 -8.60 -8.63 21.35
N GLY A 313 -7.69 -7.65 21.32
CA GLY A 313 -6.25 -7.87 21.24
C GLY A 313 -5.73 -7.97 19.80
N ARG A 314 -4.41 -7.81 19.66
CA ARG A 314 -3.72 -7.79 18.37
C ARG A 314 -3.85 -9.09 17.58
N GLU A 315 -3.82 -10.24 18.23
CA GLU A 315 -4.00 -11.54 17.57
C GLU A 315 -5.36 -11.64 16.85
N ALA A 316 -6.41 -11.08 17.45
CA ALA A 316 -7.73 -11.02 16.81
C ALA A 316 -7.73 -10.11 15.57
N LEU A 317 -7.04 -8.97 15.63
CA LEU A 317 -6.84 -8.09 14.48
C LEU A 317 -6.08 -8.79 13.35
N ILE A 318 -4.98 -9.47 13.67
CA ILE A 318 -4.16 -10.21 12.72
C ILE A 318 -4.99 -11.30 12.03
N ALA A 319 -5.83 -12.04 12.75
CA ALA A 319 -6.70 -13.05 12.18
C ALA A 319 -7.80 -12.45 11.28
N ALA A 320 -8.32 -11.27 11.65
CA ALA A 320 -9.42 -10.62 10.98
C ALA A 320 -9.04 -9.97 9.63
N GLN A 321 -7.74 -9.78 9.35
CA GLN A 321 -7.27 -9.08 8.15
C GLN A 321 -7.42 -9.89 6.85
N THR A 322 -7.82 -11.15 6.94
CA THR A 322 -7.96 -12.10 5.81
C THR A 322 -9.04 -11.69 4.81
N GLY A 323 -10.03 -10.89 5.20
CA GLY A 323 -11.02 -10.33 4.30
C GLY A 323 -12.11 -9.50 4.99
N PRO A 324 -13.01 -8.87 4.21
CA PRO A 324 -14.02 -7.94 4.73
C PRO A 324 -14.92 -8.53 5.82
N LEU A 325 -15.47 -9.72 5.61
CA LEU A 325 -16.41 -10.32 6.58
C LEU A 325 -15.75 -10.55 7.95
N ALA A 326 -14.54 -11.11 7.96
CA ALA A 326 -13.79 -11.37 9.19
C ALA A 326 -13.47 -10.07 9.93
N PHE A 327 -13.01 -9.04 9.20
CA PHE A 327 -12.70 -7.72 9.76
C PHE A 327 -13.92 -7.03 10.38
N PHE A 328 -15.04 -6.97 9.65
CA PHE A 328 -16.26 -6.33 10.15
C PHE A 328 -16.87 -7.10 11.33
N THR A 329 -16.78 -8.43 11.33
CA THR A 329 -17.26 -9.25 12.44
C THR A 329 -16.41 -9.04 13.69
N ALA A 330 -15.08 -9.01 13.54
CA ALA A 330 -14.17 -8.70 14.65
C ALA A 330 -14.43 -7.28 15.18
N TYR A 331 -14.63 -6.30 14.30
CA TYR A 331 -14.97 -4.94 14.69
C TYR A 331 -16.28 -4.87 15.47
N GLN A 332 -17.35 -5.53 14.99
CA GLN A 332 -18.65 -5.55 15.67
C GLN A 332 -18.54 -6.18 17.07
N ALA A 333 -17.79 -7.28 17.20
CA ALA A 333 -17.54 -7.91 18.49
C ALA A 333 -16.74 -7.00 19.43
N ALA A 334 -15.70 -6.31 18.92
CA ALA A 334 -14.90 -5.39 19.70
C ALA A 334 -15.69 -4.15 20.16
N ALA A 335 -16.48 -3.55 19.26
CA ALA A 335 -17.37 -2.43 19.57
C ALA A 335 -18.45 -2.79 20.59
N THR A 336 -18.86 -4.06 20.63
CA THR A 336 -19.77 -4.58 21.66
C THR A 336 -19.03 -4.76 22.98
N ALA A 337 -17.84 -5.35 22.97
CA ALA A 337 -17.04 -5.62 24.18
C ALA A 337 -16.56 -4.35 24.90
N LEU A 338 -16.21 -3.30 24.15
CA LEU A 338 -15.69 -2.05 24.71
C LEU A 338 -16.78 -1.17 25.32
N ASP A 339 -18.02 -1.28 24.82
CA ASP A 339 -19.22 -0.57 25.30
C ASP A 339 -19.05 0.94 25.60
N ASP A 340 -18.24 1.63 24.79
CA ASP A 340 -17.84 3.03 24.98
C ASP A 340 -18.51 4.00 23.99
N GLY A 341 -19.59 3.56 23.34
CA GLY A 341 -20.37 4.37 22.41
C GLY A 341 -19.76 4.49 21.01
N ARG A 342 -18.69 3.76 20.69
CA ARG A 342 -18.22 3.64 19.31
C ARG A 342 -19.28 3.04 18.39
N PHE A 343 -19.19 3.37 17.10
CA PHE A 343 -20.19 2.93 16.12
C PHE A 343 -20.34 1.41 16.09
N ARG A 344 -21.57 0.92 15.83
CA ARG A 344 -21.89 -0.49 15.65
C ARG A 344 -22.73 -0.63 14.39
N PHE A 345 -22.37 -1.56 13.53
CA PHE A 345 -23.17 -1.88 12.35
C PHE A 345 -24.50 -2.52 12.78
N SER A 346 -25.53 -2.28 12.00
CA SER A 346 -26.86 -2.88 12.13
C SER A 346 -26.82 -4.37 11.82
N GLU A 347 -27.75 -5.12 12.41
CA GLU A 347 -27.90 -6.55 12.11
C GLU A 347 -28.17 -6.79 10.62
N ALA A 348 -28.92 -5.89 9.97
CA ALA A 348 -29.22 -5.95 8.54
C ALA A 348 -27.96 -5.82 7.68
N ALA A 349 -27.11 -4.82 7.96
CA ALA A 349 -25.83 -4.65 7.25
C ALA A 349 -24.92 -5.86 7.43
N MET A 350 -24.78 -6.37 8.66
CA MET A 350 -23.96 -7.54 8.94
C MET A 350 -24.50 -8.81 8.26
N ALA A 351 -25.82 -9.00 8.23
CA ALA A 351 -26.45 -10.11 7.53
C ALA A 351 -26.24 -10.05 6.01
N ASN A 352 -26.35 -8.86 5.41
CA ASN A 352 -26.07 -8.66 3.98
C ASN A 352 -24.59 -8.86 3.65
N LEU A 353 -23.67 -8.33 4.46
CA LEU A 353 -22.24 -8.56 4.30
C LEU A 353 -21.92 -10.06 4.35
N GLN A 354 -22.50 -10.79 5.32
CA GLN A 354 -22.33 -12.22 5.42
C GLN A 354 -22.86 -12.95 4.17
N ALA A 355 -24.02 -12.55 3.66
CA ALA A 355 -24.62 -13.19 2.49
C ALA A 355 -23.78 -12.99 1.22
N ILE A 356 -23.21 -11.80 1.00
CA ILE A 356 -22.39 -11.52 -0.20
C ILE A 356 -20.96 -12.07 -0.07
N SER A 357 -20.53 -12.44 1.14
CA SER A 357 -19.19 -12.98 1.41
C SER A 357 -19.16 -14.51 1.46
N ARG A 358 -20.31 -15.19 1.42
CA ARG A 358 -20.36 -16.64 1.27
C ARG A 358 -20.17 -16.98 -0.21
N VAL A 359 -19.08 -17.67 -0.52
CA VAL A 359 -19.02 -18.52 -1.72
C VAL A 359 -19.87 -19.74 -1.37
N ASP A 360 -21.01 -19.95 -2.03
CA ASP A 360 -21.57 -21.31 -2.05
C ASP A 360 -20.54 -22.14 -2.84
N PRO A 361 -19.89 -23.15 -2.23
CA PRO A 361 -18.92 -24.00 -2.92
C PRO A 361 -19.52 -24.77 -4.09
#